data_AF-A0A7S1GNH6-F1
#
_entry.id   AF-A0A7S1GNH6-F1
#
_cell.length_a   1.000
_cell.length_b   1.000
_cell.length_c   1.000
_cell.angle_alpha   90.00
_cell.angle_beta   90.00
_cell.angle_gamma   90.00
#
_symmetry.space_group_name_H-M   'P 1'
#
loop_
_entity.id
_entity.type
_entity.pdbx_description
1 polymer ?
#
loop_
_entity_poly.entity_id
_entity_poly.type
_entity_poly.pdbx_seq_one_letter_code
_entity_poly.pdbx_strand_id
1 'polypeptide(L)'
;NDGLVASTFVAFQDAPVLQIGNWSTHVSYQWLARSFESPHRVYRKIVGYRRPEEAYASTGIASRLEVPLRLSWWLLDQDPWILILVAIPTLTVLTVFSILESLATPLLLLVVISWLWLTRTIVAKGKVSNLYKAKVWGRRRHKIE
;
A
#
# COMPACT_ATOMS: atom_id res chain seq x y z
N ASN A 1 8.28 24.58 8.43
CA ASN A 1 8.27 24.17 7.01
C ASN A 1 9.71 23.89 6.68
N ASP A 2 10.18 22.73 7.13
CA ASP A 2 11.61 22.42 7.12
C ASP A 2 11.85 21.68 5.83
N GLY A 3 12.63 22.27 4.93
CA GLY A 3 12.92 21.80 3.57
C GLY A 3 13.71 20.49 3.51
N LEU A 4 13.39 19.52 4.38
CA LEU A 4 13.82 18.14 4.30
C LEU A 4 13.09 17.46 3.14
N VAL A 5 13.57 17.73 1.93
CA VAL A 5 13.37 16.85 0.78
C VAL A 5 14.21 15.60 1.04
N ALA A 6 13.68 14.67 1.83
CA ALA A 6 14.25 13.35 1.93
C ALA A 6 14.11 12.69 0.56
N SER A 7 15.20 12.63 -0.22
CA SER A 7 15.25 11.80 -1.42
C SER A 7 14.97 10.36 -0.97
N THR A 8 13.77 9.87 -1.31
CA THR A 8 13.30 8.53 -0.90
C THR A 8 13.99 7.41 -1.70
N PHE A 9 14.90 7.78 -2.60
CA PHE A 9 15.51 6.88 -3.56
C PHE A 9 17.03 6.98 -3.46
N VAL A 10 17.65 5.86 -3.10
CA VAL A 10 19.09 5.67 -3.19
C VAL A 10 19.36 4.96 -4.51
N ALA A 11 20.00 5.66 -5.46
CA ALA A 11 20.58 5.03 -6.63
C ALA A 11 21.95 4.47 -6.23
N PHE A 12 22.18 3.19 -6.51
CA PHE A 12 23.45 2.53 -6.15
C PHE A 12 24.49 2.60 -7.27
N GLN A 13 24.10 3.03 -8.47
CA GLN A 13 24.95 3.17 -9.65
C GLN A 13 24.64 4.52 -10.33
N ASP A 14 25.57 5.02 -11.14
CA ASP A 14 25.40 6.20 -12.00
C ASP A 14 24.48 5.92 -13.22
N ALA A 15 23.44 5.11 -13.02
CA ALA A 15 22.48 4.72 -14.04
C ALA A 15 21.05 4.79 -13.45
N PRO A 16 20.03 5.12 -14.26
CA PRO A 16 18.63 5.15 -13.80
C PRO A 16 18.04 3.75 -13.58
N VAL A 17 18.71 2.71 -14.08
CA VAL A 17 18.29 1.32 -14.05
C VAL A 17 19.39 0.45 -13.48
N LEU A 18 19.01 -0.71 -12.94
CA LEU A 18 19.95 -1.71 -12.43
C LEU A 18 20.79 -2.25 -13.59
N GLN A 19 22.11 -2.11 -13.48
CA GLN A 19 23.06 -2.71 -14.41
C GLN A 19 23.74 -3.91 -13.75
N ILE A 20 23.83 -5.01 -14.50
CA ILE A 20 24.47 -6.26 -14.07
C ILE A 20 25.60 -6.54 -15.06
N GLY A 21 26.85 -6.33 -14.62
CA GLY A 21 28.01 -6.35 -15.53
C GLY A 21 27.84 -5.33 -16.66
N ASN A 22 27.91 -5.78 -17.92
CA ASN A 22 27.69 -4.93 -19.10
C ASN A 22 26.22 -4.90 -19.57
N TRP A 23 25.28 -5.47 -18.83
CA TRP A 23 23.88 -5.55 -19.22
C TRP A 23 23.02 -4.55 -18.46
N SER A 24 22.28 -3.74 -19.21
CA SER A 24 21.27 -2.83 -18.67
C SER A 24 19.95 -3.58 -18.53
N THR A 25 19.37 -3.60 -17.33
CA THR A 25 18.05 -4.20 -17.12
C THR A 25 16.94 -3.14 -17.28
N HIS A 26 15.70 -3.58 -17.49
CA HIS A 26 14.53 -2.69 -17.50
C HIS A 26 14.03 -2.32 -16.10
N VAL A 27 14.77 -2.68 -15.04
CA VAL A 27 14.37 -2.48 -13.65
C VAL A 27 14.93 -1.15 -13.15
N SER A 28 14.06 -0.17 -12.89
CA SER A 28 14.49 1.12 -12.35
C SER A 28 14.74 1.06 -10.84
N TYR A 29 15.69 1.88 -10.37
CA TYR A 29 15.95 2.02 -8.93
C TYR A 29 14.73 2.52 -8.15
N GLN A 30 13.88 3.32 -8.80
CA GLN A 30 12.62 3.79 -8.24
C GLN A 30 11.65 2.63 -7.99
N TRP A 31 11.51 1.71 -8.96
CA TRP A 31 10.68 0.52 -8.78
C TRP A 31 11.23 -0.40 -7.71
N LEU A 32 12.56 -0.60 -7.66
CA LEU A 32 13.22 -1.42 -6.63
C LEU A 32 12.97 -0.87 -5.23
N ALA A 33 13.28 0.41 -5.00
CA ALA A 33 13.08 1.06 -3.71
C ALA A 33 11.61 0.99 -3.28
N ARG A 34 10.68 1.25 -4.21
CA ARG A 34 9.24 1.13 -3.93
C ARG A 34 8.86 -0.30 -3.56
N SER A 35 9.41 -1.30 -4.25
CA SER A 35 9.10 -2.71 -4.02
C SER A 35 9.64 -3.20 -2.69
N PHE A 36 10.83 -2.78 -2.25
CA PHE A 36 11.35 -3.10 -0.92
C PHE A 36 10.48 -2.59 0.23
N GLU A 37 9.80 -1.46 0.03
CA GLU A 37 8.81 -0.97 0.98
C GLU A 37 7.41 -1.61 0.85
N SER A 38 7.17 -2.37 -0.23
CA SER A 38 5.85 -2.96 -0.51
C SER A 38 5.36 -3.92 0.58
N PRO A 39 6.16 -4.88 1.10
CA PRO A 39 5.73 -5.75 2.20
C PRO A 39 5.23 -4.97 3.41
N HIS A 40 5.92 -3.89 3.78
CA HIS A 40 5.52 -3.01 4.88
C HIS A 40 4.22 -2.25 4.59
N ARG A 41 4.02 -1.78 3.34
CA ARG A 41 2.75 -1.14 2.94
C ARG A 41 1.60 -2.14 2.94
N VAL A 42 1.80 -3.36 2.45
CA VAL A 42 0.82 -4.44 2.47
C VAL A 42 0.46 -4.81 3.90
N TYR A 43 1.46 -5.05 4.76
CA TYR A 43 1.26 -5.34 6.18
C TYR A 43 0.44 -4.25 6.87
N ARG A 44 0.77 -2.97 6.63
CA ARG A 44 -0.01 -1.84 7.17
C ARG A 44 -1.45 -1.82 6.68
N LYS A 45 -1.70 -2.05 5.39
CA LYS A 45 -3.05 -2.09 4.82
C LYS A 45 -3.89 -3.23 5.42
N ILE A 46 -3.28 -4.39 5.68
CA ILE A 46 -3.98 -5.58 6.19
C ILE A 46 -4.24 -5.49 7.70
N VAL A 47 -3.22 -5.15 8.49
CA VAL A 47 -3.29 -5.19 9.96
C VAL A 47 -3.89 -3.91 10.56
N GLY A 48 -4.02 -2.83 9.77
CA GLY A 48 -4.58 -1.56 10.24
C GLY A 48 -3.71 -0.87 11.31
N TYR A 49 -2.42 -1.25 11.39
CA TYR A 49 -1.51 -0.78 12.42
C TYR A 49 -1.25 0.74 12.27
N ARG A 50 -1.69 1.55 13.25
CA ARG A 50 -1.33 2.97 13.34
C ARG A 50 0.15 3.08 13.76
N ARG A 51 0.89 3.90 13.01
CA ARG A 51 2.36 4.13 13.07
C ARG A 51 2.93 4.05 14.50
N PRO A 52 4.02 3.30 14.74
CA PRO A 52 5.10 3.83 15.56
C PRO A 52 5.76 4.98 14.78
N GLU A 53 6.32 5.97 15.47
CA GLU A 53 7.11 7.04 14.86
C GLU A 53 8.16 6.46 13.90
N GLU A 54 8.31 7.08 12.73
CA GLU A 54 9.34 6.67 11.77
C GLU A 54 10.71 6.97 12.38
N ALA A 55 11.36 5.92 12.91
CA ALA A 55 12.72 6.03 13.42
C ALA A 55 13.69 6.12 12.24
N TYR A 56 14.37 7.26 12.14
CA TYR A 56 15.49 7.46 11.22
C TYR A 56 16.79 7.13 11.95
N ALA A 57 17.71 6.47 11.24
CA ALA A 57 19.06 6.28 11.72
C ALA A 57 19.85 7.61 11.65
N SER A 58 21.03 7.65 12.28
CA SER A 58 21.93 8.80 12.22
C SER A 58 22.36 9.17 10.80
N THR A 59 22.21 8.25 9.85
CA THR A 59 22.44 8.42 8.41
C THR A 59 21.30 9.13 7.68
N GLY A 60 20.18 9.45 8.36
CA GLY A 60 18.99 10.06 7.76
C GLY A 60 18.11 9.08 6.98
N ILE A 61 18.44 7.78 6.98
CA ILE A 61 17.66 6.73 6.34
C ILE A 61 16.70 6.12 7.36
N ALA A 62 15.49 5.75 6.93
CA ALA A 62 14.56 5.03 7.80
C ALA A 62 15.22 3.74 8.29
N SER A 63 15.27 3.52 9.61
CA SER A 63 15.91 2.36 10.27
C SER A 63 15.53 1.01 9.62
N ARG A 64 14.26 0.87 9.23
CA ARG A 64 13.71 -0.32 8.55
C ARG A 64 14.35 -0.61 7.18
N LEU A 65 14.96 0.39 6.54
CA LEU A 65 15.61 0.29 5.23
C LEU A 65 17.12 0.08 5.34
N GLU A 66 17.73 0.22 6.53
CA GLU A 66 19.18 0.06 6.67
C GLU A 66 19.65 -1.36 6.31
N VAL A 67 18.91 -2.39 6.75
CA VAL A 67 19.25 -3.79 6.48
C VAL A 67 19.12 -4.10 4.97
N PRO A 68 17.98 -3.81 4.31
CA PRO A 68 17.87 -3.96 2.85
C PRO A 68 18.94 -3.18 2.07
N LEU A 69 19.27 -1.97 2.52
CA LEU A 69 20.28 -1.13 1.89
C LEU A 69 21.67 -1.79 1.97
N ARG A 70 22.10 -2.22 3.16
CA ARG A 70 23.40 -2.89 3.35
C ARG A 70 23.49 -4.19 2.55
N LEU A 71 22.40 -4.97 2.51
CA LEU A 71 22.34 -6.18 1.68
C LEU A 71 22.47 -5.86 0.19
N SER A 72 21.85 -4.76 -0.28
CA SER A 72 21.96 -4.32 -1.67
C SER A 72 23.39 -3.91 -2.04
N TRP A 73 24.07 -3.16 -1.17
CA TRP A 73 25.49 -2.83 -1.34
C TRP A 73 26.37 -4.08 -1.41
N TRP A 74 26.18 -5.01 -0.46
CA TRP A 74 26.92 -6.28 -0.47
C TRP A 74 26.68 -7.07 -1.76
N LEU A 75 25.43 -7.12 -2.23
CA LEU A 75 25.06 -7.87 -3.42
C LEU A 75 25.64 -7.28 -4.72
N LEU A 76 25.74 -5.96 -4.80
CA LEU A 76 26.34 -5.27 -5.94
C LEU A 76 27.86 -5.46 -6.03
N ASP A 77 28.51 -5.79 -4.91
CA ASP A 77 29.94 -6.09 -4.83
C ASP A 77 30.27 -7.55 -5.17
N GLN A 78 29.26 -8.41 -5.32
CA GLN A 78 29.46 -9.82 -5.68
C GLN A 78 29.68 -10.02 -7.18
N ASP A 79 30.26 -11.17 -7.53
CA ASP A 79 30.37 -11.62 -8.92
C ASP A 79 29.01 -11.57 -9.64
N PRO A 80 28.98 -11.18 -10.94
CA PRO A 80 27.73 -11.06 -11.70
C PRO A 80 26.86 -12.32 -11.68
N TRP A 81 27.46 -13.50 -11.62
CA TRP A 81 26.74 -14.77 -11.52
C TRP A 81 25.99 -14.94 -10.19
N ILE A 82 26.62 -14.56 -9.08
CA ILE A 82 26.01 -14.57 -7.74
C ILE A 82 24.89 -13.52 -7.70
N LEU A 83 25.15 -12.35 -8.27
CA LEU A 83 24.17 -11.28 -8.38
C LEU A 83 22.92 -11.76 -9.12
N ILE A 84 23.06 -12.42 -10.27
CA ILE A 84 21.92 -12.99 -11.02
C ILE A 84 21.17 -14.04 -10.17
N LEU A 85 21.90 -14.95 -9.54
CA LEU A 85 21.33 -16.06 -8.76
C LEU A 85 20.51 -15.56 -7.56
N VAL A 86 20.89 -14.45 -6.95
CA VAL A 86 20.18 -13.84 -5.81
C VAL A 86 19.15 -12.80 -6.26
N ALA A 87 19.41 -12.06 -7.34
CA ALA A 87 18.51 -11.03 -7.84
C ALA A 87 17.22 -11.63 -8.39
N ILE A 88 17.27 -12.74 -9.12
CA ILE A 88 16.07 -13.40 -9.68
C ILE A 88 15.03 -13.76 -8.60
N PRO A 89 15.37 -14.53 -7.54
CA PRO A 89 14.40 -14.87 -6.50
C PRO A 89 13.95 -13.62 -5.73
N THR A 90 14.85 -12.67 -5.46
CA THR A 90 14.51 -11.42 -4.77
C THR A 90 13.49 -10.60 -5.56
N LEU A 91 13.73 -10.40 -6.86
CA LEU A 91 12.81 -9.71 -7.77
C LEU A 91 11.46 -10.43 -7.87
N THR A 92 11.46 -11.76 -7.85
CA THR A 92 10.22 -12.56 -7.86
C THR A 92 9.39 -12.28 -6.61
N VAL A 93 9.99 -12.35 -5.42
CA VAL A 93 9.30 -12.05 -4.16
C VAL A 93 8.78 -10.61 -4.13
N LEU A 94 9.61 -9.65 -4.53
CA LEU A 94 9.24 -8.24 -4.60
C LEU A 94 8.07 -7.99 -5.58
N THR A 95 8.06 -8.68 -6.72
CA THR A 95 6.98 -8.60 -7.71
C THR A 95 5.68 -9.14 -7.13
N VAL A 96 5.70 -10.28 -6.43
CA VAL A 96 4.53 -10.83 -5.74
C VAL A 96 3.96 -9.82 -4.74
N PHE A 97 4.80 -9.20 -3.91
CA PHE A 97 4.34 -8.16 -2.98
C PHE A 97 3.76 -6.94 -3.69
N SER A 98 4.38 -6.49 -4.78
CA SER A 98 3.86 -5.38 -5.58
C SER A 98 2.48 -5.70 -6.19
N ILE A 99 2.25 -6.94 -6.64
CA ILE A 99 0.94 -7.39 -7.13
C ILE A 99 -0.08 -7.41 -5.98
N LEU A 100 0.28 -7.99 -4.84
CA LEU A 100 -0.59 -8.03 -3.65
C LEU A 100 -0.99 -6.62 -3.19
N GLU A 101 -0.04 -5.69 -3.17
CA GLU A 101 -0.30 -4.29 -2.85
C GLU A 101 -1.29 -3.66 -3.83
N SER A 102 -1.13 -3.96 -5.12
CA SER A 102 -1.97 -3.44 -6.19
C SER A 102 -3.39 -3.98 -6.10
N LEU A 103 -3.56 -5.25 -5.69
CA LEU A 103 -4.87 -5.90 -5.51
C LEU A 103 -5.58 -5.52 -4.20
N ALA A 104 -4.83 -5.23 -3.13
CA ALA A 104 -5.42 -4.85 -1.84
C ALA A 104 -6.23 -3.55 -1.92
N THR A 105 -5.82 -2.62 -2.78
CA THR A 105 -6.46 -1.30 -2.95
C THR A 105 -7.86 -1.35 -3.59
N PRO A 106 -8.08 -2.01 -4.75
CA PRO A 106 -9.41 -2.14 -5.34
C PRO A 106 -10.36 -2.98 -4.48
N LEU A 107 -9.88 -4.01 -3.79
CA LEU A 107 -10.71 -4.79 -2.86
C LEU A 107 -11.24 -3.93 -1.70
N LEU A 108 -10.39 -3.09 -1.10
CA LEU A 108 -10.82 -2.13 -0.07
C LEU A 108 -11.85 -1.13 -0.60
N LEU A 109 -11.68 -0.63 -1.83
CA LEU A 109 -12.65 0.28 -2.45
C LEU A 109 -14.00 -0.39 -2.65
N LEU A 110 -14.03 -1.65 -3.09
CA LEU A 110 -15.28 -2.42 -3.24
C LEU A 110 -15.99 -2.59 -1.90
N VAL A 111 -15.26 -2.93 -0.83
CA VAL A 111 -15.85 -3.04 0.53
C VAL A 111 -16.45 -1.70 0.98
N VAL A 112 -15.75 -0.58 0.77
CA VAL A 112 -16.26 0.75 1.11
C VAL A 112 -17.50 1.10 0.30
N ILE A 113 -17.51 0.83 -1.01
CA ILE A 113 -18.68 1.08 -1.88
C ILE A 113 -19.86 0.22 -1.46
N SER A 114 -19.65 -1.06 -1.18
CA SER A 114 -20.69 -1.97 -0.66
C SER A 114 -21.25 -1.49 0.68
N TRP A 115 -20.40 -1.02 1.58
CA TRP A 115 -20.82 -0.44 2.87
C TRP A 115 -21.67 0.83 2.70
N LEU A 116 -21.25 1.75 1.82
CA LEU A 116 -22.01 2.95 1.50
C LEU A 116 -23.37 2.64 0.87
N TRP A 117 -23.44 1.62 0.01
CA TRP A 117 -24.70 1.13 -0.53
C TRP A 117 -25.61 0.54 0.56
N LEU A 118 -25.06 -0.30 1.43
CA LEU A 118 -25.81 -0.94 2.51
C LEU A 118 -26.43 0.10 3.45
N THR A 119 -25.64 1.08 3.92
CA THR A 119 -26.13 2.15 4.81
C THR A 119 -27.24 2.97 4.17
N ARG A 120 -27.13 3.31 2.87
CA ARG A 120 -28.20 4.00 2.13
C ARG A 120 -29.49 3.18 2.08
N THR A 121 -29.42 1.88 1.83
CA THR A 121 -30.62 1.02 1.77
C THR A 121 -31.31 0.87 3.13
N ILE A 122 -30.54 0.77 4.23
CA ILE A 122 -31.08 0.68 5.59
C ILE A 122 -31.81 1.98 5.96
N VAL A 123 -31.20 3.14 5.70
CA VAL A 123 -31.81 4.45 5.96
C VAL A 123 -33.08 4.64 5.12
N ALA A 124 -33.07 4.24 3.84
CA ALA A 124 -34.23 4.31 2.97
C ALA A 124 -35.40 3.44 3.49
N LYS A 125 -35.13 2.19 3.89
CA LYS A 125 -36.14 1.29 4.47
C LYS A 125 -36.71 1.85 5.78
N GLY A 126 -35.87 2.44 6.64
CA GLY A 126 -36.31 3.10 7.86
C GLY A 126 -37.24 4.28 7.61
N LYS A 127 -36.92 5.12 6.61
CA LYS A 127 -37.73 6.29 6.24
C LYS A 127 -39.11 5.89 5.68
N VAL A 128 -39.16 4.84 4.85
CA VAL A 128 -40.43 4.30 4.31
C VAL A 128 -41.31 3.70 5.41
N SER A 129 -40.72 2.95 6.35
CA SER A 129 -41.46 2.39 7.51
C SER A 129 -42.10 3.49 8.36
N ASN A 130 -41.37 4.57 8.64
CA ASN A 130 -41.87 5.69 9.42
C ASN A 130 -43.00 6.44 8.69
N LEU A 131 -42.89 6.65 7.37
CA LEU A 131 -43.96 7.24 6.56
C LEU A 131 -45.23 6.37 6.55
N TYR A 132 -45.07 5.05 6.47
CA TYR A 132 -46.21 4.13 6.53
C TYR A 132 -46.91 4.18 7.88
N LYS A 133 -46.16 4.15 8.99
CA LYS A 133 -46.72 4.30 10.35
C LYS A 133 -47.45 5.63 10.53
N ALA A 134 -46.88 6.74 10.06
CA ALA A 134 -47.52 8.05 10.11
C ALA A 134 -48.84 8.09 9.32
N LYS A 135 -48.87 7.53 8.11
CA LYS A 135 -50.08 7.45 7.27
C LYS A 135 -51.19 6.58 7.88
N VAL A 136 -50.82 5.48 8.55
CA VAL A 136 -51.78 4.62 9.25
C VAL A 136 -52.35 5.30 10.49
N TRP A 137 -51.50 5.99 11.28
CA TRP A 137 -51.94 6.75 12.45
C TRP A 137 -52.87 7.91 12.09
N GLY A 138 -52.56 8.66 11.02
CA GLY A 138 -53.44 9.74 10.54
C GLY A 138 -54.82 9.25 10.12
N ARG A 139 -54.90 8.07 9.48
CA ARG A 139 -56.19 7.45 9.09
C ARG A 139 -57.02 6.92 10.26
N ARG A 140 -56.40 6.59 11.40
CA ARG A 140 -57.15 6.14 12.60
C ARG A 140 -57.81 7.30 13.35
N ARG A 141 -57.22 8.51 13.37
CA ARG A 141 -57.82 9.68 14.03
C ARG A 141 -59.12 10.14 13.36
N HIS A 142 -59.16 10.16 12.03
CA HIS A 142 -60.35 10.58 11.27
C HIS A 142 -61.56 9.64 11.36
N LYS A 143 -61.47 8.50 12.05
CA LYS A 143 -62.61 7.58 12.25
C LYS A 143 -63.24 7.68 13.65
N ILE A 144 -62.70 8.52 14.54
CA ILE A 144 -63.12 8.62 15.95
C ILE A 144 -63.81 9.97 16.24
N GLU A 145 -63.82 10.89 15.26
CA GLU A 145 -64.60 12.13 15.24
C GLU A 145 -65.79 11.98 14.29
#